data_AF-A0A3C1KST1-F1
#
_entry.id   AF-A0A3C1KST1-F1
#
_cell.length_a   1.000
_cell.length_b   1.000
_cell.length_c   1.000
_cell.angle_alpha   90.00
_cell.angle_beta   90.00
_cell.angle_gamma   90.00
#
_symmetry.space_group_name_H-M   'P 1'
#
loop_
_entity.id
_entity.type
_entity.pdbx_description
1 polymer ?
#
loop_
_entity_poly.entity_id
_entity_poly.type
_entity_poly.pdbx_seq_one_letter_code
_entity_poly.pdbx_strand_id
1 'polypeptide(L)'
;MKSASLRPSKRVLPLAVAAVFLPSALSAQEGGEFPMPVIEVIGKSEDAVSRQTGSVVLIDREALELIQPLSTDDALRRVAGINTATEDETAIVANLGIRGLSASESKSLILEDGVPVAPGLFIGNERYFNPRIQRIERIEVLKGSASLRYGPSTIGGVVNYQTKTPDDGVLLSGRLGSFDTREASIE
;
A
#
# COMPACT_ATOMS: atom_id res chain seq x y z
N MET A 1 73.18 0.09 12.17
CA MET A 1 72.06 0.44 11.27
C MET A 1 71.48 -0.84 10.69
N LYS A 2 70.17 -1.05 10.89
CA LYS A 2 69.37 -2.19 10.40
C LYS A 2 69.02 -2.00 8.93
N SER A 3 68.85 -3.11 8.21
CA SER A 3 67.85 -3.23 7.15
C SER A 3 67.55 -4.71 6.89
N ALA A 4 66.45 -5.21 7.44
CA ALA A 4 65.81 -6.45 7.00
C ALA A 4 64.37 -6.09 6.62
N SER A 5 64.03 -6.24 5.33
CA SER A 5 62.69 -6.01 4.81
C SER A 5 61.91 -7.32 4.80
N LEU A 6 60.81 -7.38 5.55
CA LEU A 6 59.85 -8.47 5.50
C LEU A 6 58.62 -7.99 4.71
N ARG A 7 58.33 -8.68 3.60
CA ARG A 7 57.08 -8.52 2.84
C ARG A 7 55.99 -9.34 3.55
N PRO A 8 54.82 -8.78 3.91
CA PRO A 8 53.75 -9.56 4.51
C PRO A 8 53.04 -10.39 3.41
N SER A 9 52.77 -11.66 3.71
CA SER A 9 52.05 -12.57 2.82
C SER A 9 50.53 -12.30 2.87
N LYS A 10 49.87 -12.44 1.71
CA LYS A 10 48.46 -12.12 1.45
C LYS A 10 47.41 -12.96 2.21
N ARG A 11 47.78 -13.66 3.28
CA ARG A 11 46.88 -14.57 4.03
C ARG A 11 46.46 -14.08 5.41
N VAL A 12 47.03 -12.98 5.91
CA VAL A 12 46.77 -12.48 7.28
C VAL A 12 45.69 -11.38 7.32
N LEU A 13 45.22 -10.90 6.17
CA LEU A 13 44.25 -9.81 6.09
C LEU A 13 42.78 -10.16 6.47
N PRO A 14 42.24 -11.38 6.32
CA PRO A 14 40.83 -11.62 6.61
C PRO A 14 40.53 -11.75 8.11
N LEU A 15 41.54 -11.93 8.97
CA LEU A 15 41.33 -12.14 10.40
C LEU A 15 41.16 -10.84 11.19
N ALA A 16 41.64 -9.70 10.66
CA ALA A 16 41.51 -8.40 11.33
C ALA A 16 40.14 -7.73 11.09
N VAL A 17 39.44 -8.06 9.99
CA VAL A 17 38.12 -7.47 9.67
C VAL A 17 36.99 -8.18 10.42
N ALA A 18 37.17 -9.44 10.81
CA ALA A 18 36.18 -10.19 11.58
C ALA A 18 36.08 -9.75 13.06
N ALA A 19 37.08 -9.05 13.60
CA ALA A 19 37.14 -8.69 15.02
C ALA A 19 36.42 -7.38 15.39
N VAL A 20 35.92 -6.62 14.41
CA VAL A 20 35.19 -5.35 14.64
C VAL A 20 33.67 -5.54 14.66
N PHE A 21 33.16 -6.72 14.28
CA PHE A 21 31.74 -7.08 14.36
C PHE A 21 31.41 -7.88 15.62
N LEU A 22 31.87 -7.42 16.79
CA LEU A 22 31.25 -7.85 18.05
C LEU A 22 29.89 -7.14 18.14
N PRO A 23 28.75 -7.86 18.11
CA PRO A 23 27.47 -7.25 18.39
C PRO A 23 27.46 -6.93 19.88
N SER A 24 27.57 -5.64 20.20
CA SER A 24 27.14 -5.12 21.49
C SER A 24 25.70 -5.61 21.69
N ALA A 25 25.48 -6.44 22.71
CA ALA A 25 24.14 -6.85 23.12
C ALA A 25 23.39 -5.60 23.62
N LEU A 26 22.78 -4.89 22.68
CA LEU A 26 21.74 -3.92 22.97
C LEU A 26 20.53 -4.76 23.36
N SER A 27 20.22 -4.80 24.65
CA SER A 27 18.96 -5.35 25.12
C SER A 27 17.85 -4.59 24.41
N ALA A 28 17.28 -5.20 23.38
CA ALA A 28 16.03 -4.77 22.80
C ALA A 28 15.00 -4.89 23.92
N GLN A 29 14.53 -3.74 24.39
CA GLN A 29 13.37 -3.69 25.27
C GLN A 29 12.22 -4.32 24.48
N GLU A 30 11.76 -5.49 24.90
CA GLU A 30 10.48 -6.06 24.46
C GLU A 30 9.40 -5.07 24.87
N GLY A 31 9.15 -4.10 23.99
CA GLY A 31 7.96 -3.28 24.06
C GLY A 31 6.80 -4.23 23.89
N GLY A 32 5.97 -4.36 24.94
CA GLY A 32 4.72 -5.09 24.82
C GLY A 32 4.01 -4.65 23.55
N GLU A 33 3.63 -5.62 22.72
CA GLU A 33 2.94 -5.38 21.47
C GLU A 33 1.57 -4.80 21.81
N PHE A 34 1.46 -3.47 21.80
CA PHE A 34 0.19 -2.78 21.93
C PHE A 34 -0.42 -2.74 20.53
N PRO A 35 -1.46 -3.55 20.24
CA PRO A 35 -2.12 -3.47 18.95
C PRO A 35 -2.71 -2.07 18.81
N MET A 36 -2.20 -1.32 17.84
CA MET A 36 -2.76 -0.02 17.51
C MET A 36 -4.20 -0.24 17.02
N PRO A 37 -5.19 0.51 17.53
CA PRO A 37 -6.55 0.38 17.07
C PRO A 37 -6.61 0.91 15.62
N VAL A 38 -6.76 -0.01 14.67
CA VAL A 38 -7.00 0.30 13.26
C VAL A 38 -8.48 0.18 12.94
N ILE A 39 -8.95 0.93 11.95
CA ILE A 39 -10.34 0.84 11.52
C ILE A 39 -10.47 -0.35 10.57
N GLU A 40 -11.12 -1.42 11.02
CA GLU A 40 -11.46 -2.56 10.18
C GLU A 40 -12.66 -2.21 9.28
N VAL A 41 -12.48 -2.15 7.96
CA VAL A 41 -13.56 -1.76 7.05
C VAL A 41 -14.52 -2.90 6.80
N ILE A 42 -14.06 -3.95 6.15
CA ILE A 42 -14.85 -5.17 5.91
C ILE A 42 -14.53 -6.19 6.98
N GLY A 43 -13.23 -6.47 7.13
CA GLY A 43 -12.66 -7.39 8.09
C GLY A 43 -12.14 -8.69 7.51
N LYS A 44 -11.55 -9.55 8.35
CA LYS A 44 -10.89 -10.80 7.92
C LYS A 44 -11.70 -12.08 8.15
N SER A 45 -12.84 -12.02 8.87
CA SER A 45 -13.69 -13.19 9.12
C SER A 45 -14.44 -13.65 7.86
N GLU A 46 -14.79 -14.93 7.75
CA GLU A 46 -15.62 -15.44 6.64
C GLU A 46 -16.95 -14.67 6.49
N ASP A 47 -17.58 -14.30 7.60
CA ASP A 47 -18.81 -13.50 7.64
C ASP A 47 -18.57 -11.98 7.58
N ALA A 48 -17.36 -11.53 7.24
CA ALA A 48 -17.02 -10.09 7.26
C ALA A 48 -17.88 -9.31 6.25
N VAL A 49 -18.05 -9.85 5.05
CA VAL A 49 -18.79 -9.22 3.96
C VAL A 49 -20.29 -9.15 4.27
N SER A 50 -20.87 -10.24 4.80
CA SER A 50 -22.31 -10.34 5.08
C SER A 50 -22.75 -9.43 6.23
N ARG A 51 -21.83 -9.09 7.15
CA ARG A 51 -22.09 -8.19 8.28
C ARG A 51 -22.06 -6.70 7.90
N GLN A 52 -21.59 -6.34 6.71
CA GLN A 52 -21.53 -4.93 6.33
C GLN A 52 -22.84 -4.41 5.78
N THR A 53 -23.23 -3.24 6.26
CA THR A 53 -24.39 -2.51 5.78
C THR A 53 -24.02 -1.76 4.51
N GLY A 54 -24.36 -2.34 3.35
CA GLY A 54 -24.13 -1.69 2.06
C GLY A 54 -23.67 -2.67 0.97
N SER A 55 -23.19 -2.11 -0.15
CA SER A 55 -22.56 -2.93 -1.19
C SER A 55 -21.06 -2.93 -0.96
N VAL A 56 -20.52 -4.11 -0.75
CA VAL A 56 -19.08 -4.34 -0.58
C VAL A 56 -18.51 -4.90 -1.86
N VAL A 57 -17.33 -4.42 -2.25
CA VAL A 57 -16.50 -5.05 -3.27
C VAL A 57 -15.10 -5.25 -2.71
N LEU A 58 -14.59 -6.46 -2.93
CA LEU A 58 -13.24 -6.86 -2.57
C LEU A 58 -12.49 -7.15 -3.86
N ILE A 59 -11.34 -6.51 -4.05
CA ILE A 59 -10.38 -6.88 -5.09
C ILE A 59 -9.17 -7.47 -4.36
N ASP A 60 -9.13 -8.80 -4.32
CA ASP A 60 -8.07 -9.55 -3.65
C ASP A 60 -6.82 -9.68 -4.52
N ARG A 61 -5.75 -10.21 -3.92
CA ARG A 61 -4.44 -10.40 -4.55
C ARG A 61 -4.56 -11.19 -5.86
N GLU A 62 -5.34 -12.26 -5.87
CA GLU A 62 -5.55 -13.11 -7.04
C GLU A 62 -6.22 -12.35 -8.19
N ALA A 63 -7.17 -11.45 -7.85
CA ALA A 63 -7.82 -10.59 -8.82
C ALA A 63 -6.86 -9.53 -9.37
N LEU A 64 -6.01 -8.94 -8.52
CA LEU A 64 -4.98 -7.98 -8.93
C LEU A 64 -3.93 -8.63 -9.84
N GLU A 65 -3.53 -9.86 -9.54
CA GLU A 65 -2.59 -10.65 -10.35
C GLU A 65 -3.18 -11.01 -11.71
N LEU A 66 -4.48 -11.32 -11.78
CA LEU A 66 -5.18 -11.64 -13.02
C LEU A 66 -5.36 -10.40 -13.91
N ILE A 67 -5.76 -9.28 -13.30
CA ILE A 67 -6.08 -8.04 -14.02
C ILE A 67 -4.80 -7.30 -14.45
N GLN A 68 -3.74 -7.43 -13.66
CA GLN A 68 -2.49 -6.67 -13.77
C GLN A 68 -2.70 -5.16 -14.01
N PRO A 69 -3.42 -4.46 -13.11
CA PRO A 69 -3.67 -3.04 -13.29
C PRO A 69 -2.37 -2.23 -13.18
N LEU A 70 -2.28 -1.13 -13.91
CA LEU A 70 -1.11 -0.23 -13.88
C LEU A 70 -1.12 0.73 -12.68
N SER A 71 -2.31 0.98 -12.13
CA SER A 71 -2.52 1.87 -10.99
C SER A 71 -3.72 1.41 -10.16
N THR A 72 -3.86 1.93 -8.94
CA THR A 72 -5.05 1.70 -8.11
C THR A 72 -6.31 2.27 -8.75
N ASP A 73 -6.19 3.39 -9.45
CA ASP A 73 -7.28 3.98 -10.23
C ASP A 73 -7.75 3.03 -11.35
N ASP A 74 -6.81 2.41 -12.07
CA ASP A 74 -7.11 1.41 -13.10
C ASP A 74 -7.85 0.20 -12.49
N ALA A 75 -7.41 -0.29 -11.32
CA ALA A 75 -8.10 -1.35 -10.60
C ALA A 75 -9.54 -0.95 -10.21
N LEU A 76 -9.72 0.27 -9.68
CA LEU A 76 -11.01 0.79 -9.22
C LEU A 76 -12.00 1.05 -10.37
N ARG A 77 -11.53 1.47 -11.55
CA ARG A 77 -12.38 1.65 -12.75
C ARG A 77 -13.15 0.39 -13.17
N ARG A 78 -12.63 -0.78 -12.82
CA ARG A 78 -13.27 -2.08 -13.14
C ARG A 78 -14.41 -2.42 -12.18
N VAL A 79 -14.54 -1.69 -11.08
CA VAL A 79 -15.60 -1.91 -10.10
C VAL A 79 -16.89 -1.22 -10.54
N ALA A 80 -17.98 -1.98 -10.58
CA ALA A 80 -19.29 -1.45 -10.92
C ALA A 80 -19.71 -0.31 -9.98
N GLY A 81 -20.16 0.81 -10.58
CA GLY A 81 -20.59 2.01 -9.86
C GLY A 81 -19.46 2.89 -9.35
N ILE A 82 -18.22 2.64 -9.77
CA ILE A 82 -17.10 3.57 -9.59
C ILE A 82 -16.85 4.30 -10.90
N ASN A 83 -16.61 5.61 -10.81
CA ASN A 83 -16.16 6.44 -11.91
C ASN A 83 -14.93 7.23 -11.49
N THR A 84 -13.88 7.19 -12.28
CA THR A 84 -12.63 7.89 -12.00
C THR A 84 -12.44 9.03 -12.99
N ALA A 85 -11.90 10.16 -12.54
CA ALA A 85 -11.50 11.24 -13.44
C ALA A 85 -9.99 11.51 -13.27
N THR A 86 -9.21 11.17 -14.28
CA THR A 86 -7.79 11.56 -14.31
C THR A 86 -7.69 13.02 -14.75
N GLU A 87 -6.88 13.81 -14.06
CA GLU A 87 -6.50 15.14 -14.52
C GLU A 87 -5.34 15.00 -15.52
N ASP A 88 -5.53 15.52 -16.73
CA ASP A 88 -4.64 15.29 -17.89
C ASP A 88 -3.21 15.83 -17.70
N GLU A 89 -3.00 16.76 -16.76
CA GLU A 89 -1.73 17.50 -16.64
C GLU A 89 -0.80 16.96 -15.54
N THR A 90 -1.30 16.17 -14.60
CA THR A 90 -0.48 15.48 -13.59
C THR A 90 -1.22 14.25 -13.10
N ALA A 91 -0.76 13.06 -13.51
CA ALA A 91 -1.30 11.74 -13.13
C ALA A 91 -1.22 11.41 -11.61
N ILE A 92 -1.06 12.42 -10.77
CA ILE A 92 -0.92 12.36 -9.32
C ILE A 92 -2.30 12.44 -8.64
N VAL A 93 -3.28 13.10 -9.29
CA VAL A 93 -4.61 13.30 -8.71
C VAL A 93 -5.56 12.18 -9.15
N ALA A 94 -5.92 11.31 -8.21
CA ALA A 94 -6.99 10.33 -8.40
C ALA A 94 -8.32 10.92 -7.94
N ASN A 95 -9.20 11.26 -8.88
CA ASN A 95 -10.56 11.66 -8.54
C ASN A 95 -11.48 10.43 -8.61
N LEU A 96 -12.26 10.17 -7.54
CA LEU A 96 -13.05 8.95 -7.41
C LEU A 96 -14.52 9.22 -7.07
N GLY A 97 -15.39 9.10 -8.06
CA GLY A 97 -16.84 9.07 -7.88
C GLY A 97 -17.34 7.65 -7.57
N ILE A 98 -18.34 7.58 -6.69
CA ILE A 98 -19.01 6.32 -6.34
C ILE A 98 -20.52 6.54 -6.44
N ARG A 99 -21.24 5.58 -7.03
CA ARG A 99 -22.70 5.59 -7.20
C ARG A 99 -23.25 6.85 -7.89
N GLY A 100 -22.54 7.33 -8.92
CA GLY A 100 -22.98 8.46 -9.73
C GLY A 100 -22.63 9.83 -9.15
N LEU A 101 -21.91 9.88 -8.01
CA LEU A 101 -21.30 11.12 -7.55
C LEU A 101 -20.20 11.57 -8.51
N SER A 102 -20.06 12.88 -8.69
CA SER A 102 -18.99 13.45 -9.49
C SER A 102 -17.64 13.05 -8.90
N ALA A 103 -16.72 12.58 -9.74
CA ALA A 103 -15.37 12.25 -9.31
C ALA A 103 -14.61 13.49 -8.81
N SER A 104 -14.84 14.66 -9.43
CA SER A 104 -14.14 15.91 -9.11
C SER A 104 -14.57 16.55 -7.78
N GLU A 105 -15.74 16.17 -7.25
CA GLU A 105 -16.38 16.76 -6.06
C GLU A 105 -16.75 15.69 -5.02
N SER A 106 -16.16 14.51 -5.15
CA SER A 106 -16.59 13.34 -4.38
C SER A 106 -16.29 13.53 -2.89
N LYS A 107 -17.07 12.86 -2.03
CA LYS A 107 -16.86 12.80 -0.58
C LYS A 107 -16.70 11.35 -0.19
N SER A 108 -15.60 10.74 -0.63
CA SER A 108 -15.26 9.34 -0.41
C SER A 108 -14.10 9.26 0.56
N LEU A 109 -14.19 8.44 1.61
CA LEU A 109 -13.08 8.27 2.54
C LEU A 109 -12.05 7.30 1.97
N ILE A 110 -10.79 7.73 1.87
CA ILE A 110 -9.67 6.87 1.52
C ILE A 110 -8.90 6.51 2.77
N LEU A 111 -8.66 5.22 2.95
CA LEU A 111 -7.89 4.63 4.02
C LEU A 111 -6.71 3.83 3.44
N GLU A 112 -5.60 3.82 4.14
CA GLU A 112 -4.51 2.85 3.97
C GLU A 112 -4.40 2.07 5.29
N ASP A 113 -4.55 0.76 5.22
CA ASP A 113 -4.55 -0.14 6.38
C ASP A 113 -5.51 0.29 7.50
N GLY A 114 -6.67 0.84 7.13
CA GLY A 114 -7.67 1.34 8.07
C GLY A 114 -7.36 2.73 8.67
N VAL A 115 -6.30 3.40 8.22
CA VAL A 115 -5.92 4.74 8.67
C VAL A 115 -6.29 5.78 7.59
N PRO A 116 -7.04 6.85 7.93
CA PRO A 116 -7.33 7.91 7.00
C PRO A 116 -6.07 8.61 6.48
N VAL A 117 -5.90 8.66 5.17
CA VAL A 117 -4.72 9.28 4.53
C VAL A 117 -4.97 10.75 4.16
N ALA A 118 -6.14 11.27 4.51
CA ALA A 118 -6.55 12.63 4.22
C ALA A 118 -5.77 13.66 5.06
N PRO A 119 -5.22 14.74 4.46
CA PRO A 119 -4.63 15.85 5.22
C PRO A 119 -5.68 16.66 6.01
N GLY A 120 -6.99 16.45 5.77
CA GLY A 120 -8.07 17.03 6.54
C GLY A 120 -9.44 16.43 6.21
N LEU A 121 -10.40 16.51 7.14
CA LEU A 121 -11.72 15.85 7.06
C LEU A 121 -12.65 16.38 5.96
N PHE A 122 -12.36 17.53 5.34
CA PHE A 122 -13.22 18.18 4.35
C PHE A 122 -12.51 18.55 3.04
N ILE A 123 -11.21 18.28 2.95
CA ILE A 123 -10.37 18.61 1.79
C ILE A 123 -10.30 17.34 0.94
N GLY A 124 -10.75 17.40 -0.32
CA GLY A 124 -10.94 16.25 -1.24
C GLY A 124 -9.82 15.22 -1.13
N ASN A 125 -10.06 14.20 -0.33
CA ASN A 125 -9.04 13.33 0.24
C ASN A 125 -8.62 12.23 -0.72
N GLU A 126 -9.50 11.87 -1.65
CA GLU A 126 -9.23 11.03 -2.81
C GLU A 126 -8.14 11.61 -3.71
N ARG A 127 -8.07 12.95 -3.81
CA ARG A 127 -7.20 13.65 -4.76
C ARG A 127 -5.72 13.55 -4.42
N TYR A 128 -5.39 13.28 -3.16
CA TYR A 128 -4.01 13.39 -2.66
C TYR A 128 -3.36 12.04 -2.35
N PHE A 129 -4.10 10.94 -2.47
CA PHE A 129 -3.56 9.63 -2.11
C PHE A 129 -3.84 8.56 -3.17
N ASN A 130 -2.80 8.25 -3.93
CA ASN A 130 -2.79 7.15 -4.89
C ASN A 130 -1.54 6.29 -4.62
N PRO A 131 -1.69 5.19 -3.86
CA PRO A 131 -0.56 4.31 -3.60
C PRO A 131 -0.22 3.51 -4.87
N ARG A 132 1.05 3.12 -5.00
CA ARG A 132 1.49 2.22 -6.06
C ARG A 132 0.75 0.90 -5.94
N ILE A 133 0.22 0.37 -7.04
CA ILE A 133 -0.55 -0.87 -7.00
C ILE A 133 0.30 -2.08 -6.53
N GLN A 134 1.61 -2.06 -6.79
CA GLN A 134 2.54 -3.13 -6.47
C GLN A 134 2.66 -3.42 -4.98
N ARG A 135 2.38 -2.45 -4.11
CA ARG A 135 2.41 -2.64 -2.64
C ARG A 135 1.08 -3.04 -2.03
N ILE A 136 0.03 -3.06 -2.84
CA ILE A 136 -1.33 -3.34 -2.38
C ILE A 136 -1.59 -4.83 -2.48
N GLU A 137 -2.05 -5.40 -1.37
CA GLU A 137 -2.50 -6.79 -1.31
C GLU A 137 -3.97 -6.89 -1.68
N ARG A 138 -4.78 -5.94 -1.19
CA ARG A 138 -6.22 -5.97 -1.33
C ARG A 138 -6.80 -4.56 -1.39
N ILE A 139 -7.82 -4.36 -2.22
CA ILE A 139 -8.61 -3.13 -2.27
C ILE A 139 -10.03 -3.43 -1.78
N GLU A 140 -10.45 -2.71 -0.76
CA GLU A 140 -11.77 -2.83 -0.15
C GLU A 140 -12.61 -1.61 -0.51
N VAL A 141 -13.80 -1.82 -1.06
CA VAL A 141 -14.72 -0.75 -1.41
C VAL A 141 -16.06 -0.99 -0.73
N LEU A 142 -16.41 -0.10 0.21
CA LEU A 142 -17.72 -0.06 0.84
C LEU A 142 -18.54 1.10 0.24
N LYS A 143 -19.57 0.77 -0.55
CA LYS A 143 -20.42 1.76 -1.21
C LYS A 143 -21.67 2.06 -0.39
N GLY A 144 -21.96 3.34 -0.17
CA GLY A 144 -23.18 3.81 0.50
C GLY A 144 -22.91 4.55 1.81
N SER A 145 -23.93 4.57 2.68
CA SER A 145 -23.99 5.37 3.90
C SER A 145 -23.05 4.87 5.00
N ALA A 146 -21.75 4.96 4.75
CA ALA A 146 -20.69 4.64 5.69
C ALA A 146 -20.58 5.75 6.77
N SER A 147 -21.31 6.84 6.65
CA SER A 147 -21.20 8.02 7.50
C SER A 147 -21.52 7.79 8.97
N LEU A 148 -22.31 6.76 9.29
CA LEU A 148 -22.55 6.36 10.69
C LEU A 148 -21.30 5.81 11.38
N ARG A 149 -20.43 5.10 10.65
CA ARG A 149 -19.20 4.50 11.21
C ARG A 149 -17.97 5.39 11.00
N TYR A 150 -17.90 6.09 9.86
CA TYR A 150 -16.68 6.80 9.44
C TYR A 150 -16.83 8.33 9.39
N GLY A 151 -18.02 8.86 9.71
CA GLY A 151 -18.24 10.31 9.80
C GLY A 151 -18.62 11.00 8.48
N PRO A 152 -18.65 12.35 8.46
CA PRO A 152 -19.39 13.14 7.49
C PRO A 152 -18.84 13.15 6.05
N SER A 153 -17.58 12.74 5.81
CA SER A 153 -16.94 12.77 4.48
C SER A 153 -16.91 11.41 3.79
N THR A 154 -18.03 10.67 3.83
CA THR A 154 -18.14 9.27 3.36
C THR A 154 -19.42 9.02 2.57
N ILE A 155 -20.01 10.07 2.00
CA ILE A 155 -21.28 10.01 1.25
C ILE A 155 -21.15 9.08 0.03
N GLY A 156 -19.99 9.10 -0.65
CA GLY A 156 -19.70 8.16 -1.74
C GLY A 156 -19.42 6.75 -1.23
N GLY A 157 -18.78 6.65 -0.08
CA GLY A 157 -18.39 5.40 0.55
C GLY A 157 -17.00 5.48 1.15
N VAL A 158 -16.39 4.31 1.34
CA VAL A 158 -15.03 4.13 1.85
C VAL A 158 -14.26 3.24 0.87
N VAL A 159 -13.04 3.66 0.53
CA VAL A 159 -12.05 2.81 -0.12
C VAL A 159 -10.89 2.62 0.84
N ASN A 160 -10.52 1.37 1.08
CA ASN A 160 -9.41 1.02 1.93
C ASN A 160 -8.41 0.18 1.14
N TYR A 161 -7.18 0.69 1.07
CA TYR A 161 -6.05 0.00 0.50
C TYR A 161 -5.36 -0.78 1.61
N GLN A 162 -5.38 -2.11 1.52
CA GLN A 162 -4.55 -2.94 2.39
C GLN A 162 -3.20 -3.20 1.74
N THR A 163 -2.14 -2.85 2.45
CA THR A 163 -0.77 -3.08 2.02
C THR A 163 -0.38 -4.54 2.23
N LYS A 164 0.59 -4.99 1.43
CA LYS A 164 1.19 -6.31 1.60
C LYS A 164 1.92 -6.38 2.95
N THR A 165 1.75 -7.51 3.62
CA THR A 165 2.61 -7.84 4.76
C THR A 165 3.99 -8.27 4.23
N PRO A 166 5.10 -7.87 4.87
CA PRO A 166 6.43 -8.32 4.45
C PRO A 166 6.53 -9.85 4.51
N ASP A 167 6.85 -10.47 3.37
CA ASP A 167 7.12 -11.90 3.24
C ASP A 167 8.63 -12.15 3.33
N ASP A 168 9.03 -13.30 3.89
CA ASP A 168 10.45 -13.69 3.92
C ASP A 168 10.94 -14.05 2.50
N GLY A 169 11.86 -13.26 1.95
CA GLY A 169 12.48 -13.57 0.66
C GLY A 169 12.85 -12.33 -0.15
N VAL A 170 13.08 -12.54 -1.45
CA VAL A 170 13.24 -11.46 -2.44
C VAL A 170 12.37 -11.82 -3.64
N LEU A 171 11.44 -10.94 -3.99
CA LEU A 171 10.59 -11.06 -5.16
C LEU A 171 11.13 -10.14 -6.27
N LEU A 172 11.57 -10.75 -7.37
CA LEU A 172 11.91 -10.03 -8.58
C LEU A 172 10.73 -10.08 -9.54
N SER A 173 10.18 -8.92 -9.92
CA SER A 173 9.11 -8.85 -10.92
C SER A 173 9.54 -8.01 -12.12
N GLY A 174 9.03 -8.36 -13.31
CA GLY A 174 9.32 -7.67 -14.54
C GLY A 174 8.09 -7.62 -15.45
N ARG A 175 7.82 -6.47 -16.05
CA ARG A 175 6.72 -6.25 -16.98
C ARG A 175 7.24 -5.59 -18.25
N LEU A 176 6.83 -6.14 -19.38
CA LEU A 176 7.10 -5.61 -20.71
C LEU A 176 5.77 -5.56 -21.47
N GLY A 177 5.50 -4.48 -22.21
CA GLY A 177 4.23 -4.31 -22.88
C GLY A 177 4.24 -3.28 -24.02
N SER A 178 3.06 -3.02 -24.57
CA SER A 178 2.83 -1.97 -25.57
C SER A 178 3.20 -0.58 -25.03
N PHE A 179 3.35 0.40 -25.93
CA PHE A 179 3.75 1.77 -25.60
C PHE A 179 5.13 1.86 -24.91
N ASP A 180 6.05 0.96 -25.27
CA ASP A 180 7.39 0.84 -24.66
C ASP A 180 7.36 0.69 -23.13
N THR A 181 6.32 0.03 -22.61
CA THR A 181 6.20 -0.23 -21.18
C THR A 181 7.30 -1.19 -20.75
N ARG A 182 8.17 -0.73 -19.84
CA ARG A 182 9.23 -1.54 -19.21
C ARG A 182 9.27 -1.22 -17.73
N GLU A 183 9.03 -2.22 -16.91
CA GLU A 183 9.05 -2.09 -15.46
C GLU A 183 9.80 -3.29 -14.86
N ALA A 184 10.62 -3.01 -13.85
CA ALA A 184 11.26 -4.01 -13.03
C ALA A 184 11.09 -3.58 -11.57
N SER A 185 10.64 -4.50 -10.72
CA SER A 185 10.54 -4.28 -9.28
C SER A 185 11.33 -5.33 -8.53
N ILE A 186 11.86 -4.91 -7.38
CA ILE A 186 12.51 -5.77 -6.40
C ILE A 186 11.81 -5.46 -5.09
N GLU A 187 11.18 -6.48 -4.51
CA GLU A 187 10.48 -6.42 -3.22
C GLU A 187 11.15 -7.40 -2.25
#